data_AF-A0A2K8WY98-F1
#
_entry.id   AF-A0A2K8WY98-F1
#
_cell.length_a   1.000
_cell.length_b   1.000
_cell.length_c   1.000
_cell.angle_alpha   90.00
_cell.angle_beta   90.00
_cell.angle_gamma   90.00
#
_symmetry.space_group_name_H-M   'P 1'
#
loop_
_entity.id
_entity.type
_entity.pdbx_description
1 polymer ?
#
loop_
_entity_poly.entity_id
_entity_poly.type
_entity_poly.pdbx_seq_one_letter_code
_entity_poly.pdbx_strand_id
1 'polypeptide(L)'
;METLKKKITEHILKIVSNKTIKIIVCDINTYTDLASEKYNNVPHLDISTIIKNGNEFDIALKTAIDQDEFEYISDLYGFEDDEYIEEEIALDLIYFPDWPNNIDDNDAIIISILKEIIDKNTNLFNHIERFYFHHFGQLDLVTILKK
;
A
#
# COMPACT_ATOMS: atom_id res chain seq x y z
N MET A 1 -9.20 -17.11 1.43
CA MET A 1 -8.23 -16.67 0.40
C MET A 1 -8.90 -16.08 -0.85
N GLU A 2 -9.78 -16.81 -1.56
CA GLU A 2 -10.46 -16.27 -2.76
C GLU A 2 -11.27 -14.99 -2.49
N THR A 3 -11.95 -14.90 -1.35
CA THR A 3 -12.74 -13.71 -0.96
C THR A 3 -11.88 -12.48 -0.70
N LEU A 4 -10.70 -12.64 -0.08
CA LEU A 4 -9.77 -11.53 0.18
C LEU A 4 -9.20 -11.00 -1.13
N LYS A 5 -8.68 -11.91 -1.95
CA LYS A 5 -8.15 -11.57 -3.27
C LYS A 5 -9.18 -10.83 -4.11
N LYS A 6 -10.44 -11.27 -4.07
CA LYS A 6 -11.55 -10.57 -4.73
C LYS A 6 -11.74 -9.15 -4.19
N LYS A 7 -11.80 -8.96 -2.86
CA LYS A 7 -11.92 -7.63 -2.24
C LYS A 7 -10.78 -6.68 -2.67
N ILE A 8 -9.53 -7.13 -2.54
CA ILE A 8 -8.33 -6.36 -2.93
C ILE A 8 -8.38 -6.04 -4.43
N THR A 9 -8.73 -7.02 -5.27
CA THR A 9 -8.87 -6.81 -6.72
C THR A 9 -9.90 -5.73 -7.03
N GLU A 10 -11.08 -5.79 -6.42
CA GLU A 10 -12.15 -4.82 -6.68
C GLU A 10 -11.74 -3.38 -6.32
N HIS A 11 -11.06 -3.19 -5.19
CA HIS A 11 -10.58 -1.87 -4.74
C HIS A 11 -9.46 -1.34 -5.63
N ILE A 12 -8.44 -2.15 -5.89
CA ILE A 12 -7.31 -1.76 -6.75
C ILE A 12 -7.80 -1.43 -8.17
N LEU A 13 -8.71 -2.24 -8.74
CA LEU A 13 -9.26 -1.97 -10.07
C LEU A 13 -10.12 -0.69 -10.11
N LYS A 14 -10.84 -0.39 -9.03
CA LYS A 14 -11.58 0.87 -8.88
C LYS A 14 -10.61 2.06 -8.84
N ILE A 15 -9.52 1.96 -8.09
CA ILE A 15 -8.48 2.99 -8.00
C ILE A 15 -7.85 3.25 -9.38
N VAL A 16 -7.32 2.24 -10.06
CA VAL A 16 -6.64 2.42 -11.37
C VAL A 16 -7.59 2.72 -12.54
N SER A 17 -8.90 2.75 -12.28
CA SER A 17 -9.86 3.30 -13.22
C SER A 17 -9.76 4.83 -13.31
N ASN A 18 -9.29 5.49 -12.23
CA ASN A 18 -9.04 6.92 -12.20
C ASN A 18 -7.70 7.25 -12.86
N LYS A 19 -7.76 7.81 -14.07
CA LYS A 19 -6.58 8.11 -14.90
C LYS A 19 -5.75 9.30 -14.44
N THR A 20 -6.18 10.05 -13.42
CA THR A 20 -5.38 11.13 -12.85
C THR A 20 -4.31 10.62 -11.88
N ILE A 21 -4.52 9.43 -11.31
CA ILE A 21 -3.58 8.82 -10.36
C ILE A 21 -2.31 8.41 -11.10
N LYS A 22 -1.16 8.72 -10.50
CA LYS A 22 0.15 8.37 -11.04
C LYS A 22 0.93 7.46 -10.10
N ILE A 23 0.70 7.54 -8.80
CA ILE A 23 1.43 6.77 -7.82
C ILE A 23 0.43 6.09 -6.90
N ILE A 24 0.70 4.84 -6.56
CA ILE A 24 -0.03 4.09 -5.54
C ILE A 24 0.99 3.65 -4.50
N VAL A 25 0.69 3.87 -3.22
CA VAL A 25 1.44 3.37 -2.08
C VAL A 25 0.49 2.47 -1.29
N CYS A 26 0.88 1.22 -1.09
CA CYS A 26 0.15 0.26 -0.29
C CYS A 26 0.91 0.00 1.01
N ASP A 27 0.32 0.34 2.15
CA ASP A 27 0.89 0.11 3.47
C ASP A 27 0.13 -1.00 4.20
N ILE A 28 0.84 -2.02 4.69
CA ILE A 28 0.22 -3.08 5.49
C ILE A 28 0.35 -2.70 6.96
N ASN A 29 -0.71 -2.09 7.44
CA ASN A 29 -0.82 -1.61 8.78
C ASN A 29 -1.29 -2.73 9.70
N THR A 30 -0.35 -3.20 10.52
CA THR A 30 -0.59 -4.28 11.47
C THR A 30 -0.68 -3.78 12.90
N TYR A 31 -0.80 -2.44 13.14
CA TYR A 31 -0.65 -1.82 14.46
C TYR A 31 -1.28 -2.67 15.56
N THR A 32 -0.41 -3.36 16.29
CA THR A 32 -0.72 -3.79 17.64
C THR A 32 -0.71 -2.53 18.47
N ASP A 33 -1.86 -1.88 18.64
CA ASP A 33 -2.00 -0.87 19.67
C ASP A 33 -1.91 -1.60 21.02
N LEU A 34 -0.66 -1.86 21.45
CA LEU A 34 -0.28 -2.57 22.68
C LEU A 34 -0.84 -1.86 23.93
N ALA A 35 -1.42 -0.66 23.77
CA ALA A 35 -2.02 0.12 24.83
C ALA A 35 -3.48 -0.25 25.14
N SER A 36 -4.16 -1.05 24.33
CA SER A 36 -5.57 -1.39 24.58
C SER A 36 -5.86 -2.89 24.44
N GLU A 37 -5.93 -3.59 25.58
CA GLU A 37 -6.34 -5.01 25.71
C GLU A 37 -7.79 -5.31 25.24
N LYS A 38 -8.43 -4.39 24.50
CA LYS A 38 -9.85 -4.43 24.15
C LYS A 38 -10.15 -4.45 22.65
N TYR A 39 -9.17 -4.23 21.79
CA TYR A 39 -9.39 -4.26 20.35
C TYR A 39 -8.82 -5.55 19.76
N ASN A 40 -9.68 -6.33 19.12
CA ASN A 40 -9.23 -7.35 18.17
C ASN A 40 -8.51 -6.59 17.05
N ASN A 41 -7.19 -6.51 17.12
CA ASN A 41 -6.39 -5.81 16.12
C ASN A 41 -6.55 -6.54 14.79
N VAL A 42 -7.37 -5.97 13.91
CA VAL A 42 -7.53 -6.41 12.53
C VAL A 42 -6.47 -5.66 11.73
N PRO A 43 -5.55 -6.35 11.04
CA PRO A 43 -4.63 -5.70 10.12
C PRO A 43 -5.37 -5.07 8.95
N HIS A 44 -4.87 -3.95 8.46
CA HIS A 44 -5.42 -3.21 7.34
C HIS A 44 -4.39 -3.08 6.22
N LEU A 45 -4.87 -3.06 4.98
CA LEU A 45 -4.13 -2.58 3.84
C LEU A 45 -4.60 -1.16 3.55
N ASP A 46 -3.76 -0.20 3.89
CA ASP A 46 -3.97 1.22 3.62
C ASP A 46 -3.45 1.51 2.21
N ILE A 47 -4.27 2.16 1.38
CA ILE A 47 -3.96 2.46 -0.01
C ILE A 47 -4.03 3.96 -0.21
N SER A 48 -2.85 4.53 -0.39
CA SER A 48 -2.59 5.93 -0.66
C SER A 48 -2.41 6.14 -2.16
N THR A 49 -3.08 7.13 -2.74
CA THR A 49 -2.95 7.44 -4.17
C THR A 49 -2.52 8.89 -4.38
N ILE A 50 -1.63 9.12 -5.34
CA ILE A 50 -1.02 10.44 -5.54
C ILE A 50 -1.10 10.82 -7.02
N ILE A 51 -1.43 12.08 -7.27
CA ILE A 51 -1.60 12.67 -8.62
C ILE A 51 -0.30 13.36 -9.11
N LYS A 52 0.64 13.70 -8.20
CA LYS A 52 1.96 14.28 -8.50
C LYS A 52 2.82 13.36 -9.37
N ASN A 53 3.79 13.96 -10.07
CA ASN A 53 4.73 13.21 -10.93
C ASN A 53 5.62 12.29 -10.09
N GLY A 54 5.90 11.08 -10.59
CA GLY A 54 6.76 10.09 -9.94
C GLY A 54 8.15 10.62 -9.58
N ASN A 55 8.77 11.46 -10.41
CA ASN A 55 10.11 12.00 -10.14
C ASN A 55 10.14 12.94 -8.94
N GLU A 56 9.08 13.73 -8.72
CA GLU A 56 9.01 14.64 -7.57
C GLU A 56 8.85 13.84 -6.27
N PHE A 57 8.01 12.80 -6.32
CA PHE A 57 7.85 11.86 -5.21
C PHE A 57 9.14 11.09 -4.92
N ASP A 58 9.85 10.60 -5.93
CA ASP A 58 11.11 9.86 -5.76
C ASP A 58 12.19 10.74 -5.07
N ILE A 59 12.25 12.04 -5.39
CA ILE A 59 13.16 12.99 -4.74
C ILE A 59 12.78 13.20 -3.28
N ALA A 60 11.50 13.42 -3.00
CA ALA A 60 11.00 13.63 -1.65
C ALA A 60 11.22 12.38 -0.79
N LEU A 61 10.92 11.20 -1.33
CA LEU A 61 11.17 9.90 -0.71
C LEU A 61 12.64 9.68 -0.39
N LYS A 62 13.52 9.94 -1.36
CA LYS A 62 14.96 9.84 -1.12
C LYS A 62 15.42 10.79 -0.02
N THR A 63 14.89 12.01 0.01
CA THR A 63 15.25 13.00 1.03
C THR A 63 14.85 12.54 2.42
N ALA A 64 13.63 12.00 2.58
CA ALA A 64 13.18 11.44 3.86
C ALA A 64 14.05 10.26 4.32
N ILE A 65 14.41 9.35 3.39
CA ILE A 65 15.31 8.23 3.68
C ILE A 65 16.70 8.74 4.12
N ASP A 66 17.27 9.70 3.38
CA ASP A 66 18.60 10.26 3.67
C ASP A 66 18.62 11.02 5.01
N GLN A 67 17.47 11.47 5.50
CA GLN A 67 17.31 12.22 6.77
C GLN A 67 16.92 11.34 7.97
N ASP A 68 16.84 10.01 7.79
CA ASP A 68 16.32 9.06 8.79
C ASP A 68 14.88 9.38 9.24
N GLU A 69 14.15 10.09 8.39
CA GLU A 69 12.76 10.45 8.57
C GLU A 69 11.84 9.30 8.10
N PHE A 70 12.26 8.05 8.33
CA PHE A 70 11.56 6.86 7.84
C PHE A 70 10.14 6.74 8.42
N GLU A 71 9.95 7.22 9.65
CA GLU A 71 8.64 7.34 10.32
C GLU A 71 7.71 8.36 9.64
N TYR A 72 8.24 9.22 8.75
CA TYR A 72 7.53 10.27 8.03
C TYR A 72 7.40 9.98 6.53
N ILE A 73 7.72 8.76 6.06
CA ILE A 73 7.40 8.36 4.68
C ILE A 73 5.88 8.50 4.44
N SER A 74 5.06 8.19 5.44
CA SER A 74 3.61 8.48 5.47
C SER A 74 3.26 9.95 5.27
N ASP A 75 4.10 10.86 5.75
CA ASP A 75 3.90 12.31 5.64
C ASP A 75 4.21 12.82 4.22
N LEU A 76 4.98 12.06 3.42
CA LEU A 76 5.22 12.40 2.01
C LEU A 76 3.97 12.26 1.13
N TYR A 77 3.02 11.46 1.60
CA TYR A 77 1.72 11.25 0.95
C TYR A 77 0.55 11.62 1.86
N GLY A 78 0.81 12.27 2.99
CA GLY A 78 -0.18 12.79 3.92
C GLY A 78 -0.39 14.30 3.75
N PHE A 79 -1.67 14.69 3.64
CA PHE A 79 -2.19 16.05 3.93
C PHE A 79 -1.98 17.18 2.90
N GLU A 80 -2.18 16.91 1.61
CA GLU A 80 -2.82 17.90 0.73
C GLU A 80 -4.10 17.27 0.15
N ASP A 81 -5.25 17.61 0.75
CA ASP A 81 -6.60 17.02 0.51
C ASP A 81 -7.04 16.99 -0.97
N ASP A 82 -6.39 17.79 -1.83
CA ASP A 82 -6.77 17.97 -3.22
C ASP A 82 -6.12 16.93 -4.18
N GLU A 83 -5.11 16.20 -3.72
CA GLU A 83 -4.28 15.32 -4.58
C GLU A 83 -4.20 13.86 -4.12
N TYR A 84 -5.03 13.49 -3.14
CA TYR A 84 -4.96 12.23 -2.41
C TYR A 84 -6.32 11.52 -2.32
N ILE A 85 -6.33 10.20 -2.53
CA ILE A 85 -7.46 9.32 -2.18
C ILE A 85 -6.91 8.20 -1.29
N GLU A 86 -7.51 8.05 -0.11
CA GLU A 86 -7.26 6.96 0.83
C GLU A 86 -8.35 5.91 0.72
N GLU A 87 -7.94 4.64 0.56
CA GLU A 87 -8.84 3.51 0.75
C GLU A 87 -8.22 2.52 1.74
N GLU A 88 -9.02 1.98 2.65
CA GLU A 88 -8.61 1.02 3.66
C GLU A 88 -9.32 -0.31 3.44
N ILE A 89 -8.56 -1.41 3.43
CA ILE A 89 -9.11 -2.76 3.31
C ILE A 89 -8.76 -3.56 4.56
N ALA A 90 -9.79 -3.88 5.36
CA ALA A 90 -9.65 -4.82 6.46
C ALA A 90 -9.19 -6.20 5.93
N LEU A 91 -8.09 -6.70 6.49
CA LEU A 91 -7.50 -8.00 6.18
C LEU A 91 -8.01 -9.11 7.11
N ASP A 92 -9.17 -8.88 7.74
CA ASP A 92 -9.91 -9.79 8.63
C ASP A 92 -10.14 -11.19 8.08
N LEU A 93 -10.16 -11.33 6.75
CA LEU A 93 -10.31 -12.59 6.03
C LEU A 93 -9.06 -13.47 6.04
N ILE A 94 -7.89 -12.90 6.33
CA ILE A 94 -6.74 -13.66 6.83
C ILE A 94 -6.88 -13.61 8.35
N TYR A 95 -7.71 -14.51 8.89
CA TYR A 95 -8.00 -14.54 10.32
C TYR A 95 -6.71 -14.75 11.12
N PHE A 96 -6.29 -13.78 11.93
CA PHE A 96 -5.13 -13.98 12.78
C PHE A 96 -5.13 -13.16 14.08
N PRO A 97 -5.25 -13.83 15.24
CA PRO A 97 -4.49 -13.45 16.43
C PRO A 97 -2.97 -13.68 16.26
N ASP A 98 -2.51 -14.48 15.27
CA ASP A 98 -1.08 -14.81 15.09
C ASP A 98 -0.35 -13.95 14.04
N TRP A 99 -0.93 -12.86 13.55
CA TRP A 99 -0.27 -11.97 12.59
C TRP A 99 1.04 -11.44 13.17
N PRO A 100 1.09 -10.99 14.45
CA PRO A 100 2.35 -10.58 15.08
C PRO A 100 3.43 -11.67 15.11
N ASN A 101 3.04 -12.95 15.06
CA ASN A 101 3.97 -14.08 15.09
C ASN A 101 4.39 -14.55 13.69
N ASN A 102 3.71 -14.11 12.63
CA ASN A 102 3.92 -14.55 11.24
C ASN A 102 3.83 -13.37 10.26
N ILE A 103 4.36 -12.21 10.66
CA ILE A 103 4.28 -10.94 9.92
C ILE A 103 4.79 -11.14 8.49
N ASP A 104 6.02 -11.62 8.34
CA ASP A 104 6.68 -11.79 7.03
C ASP A 104 5.86 -12.66 6.06
N ASP A 105 5.33 -13.79 6.55
CA ASP A 105 4.56 -14.74 5.74
C ASP A 105 3.21 -14.15 5.31
N ASN A 106 2.52 -13.45 6.21
CA ASN A 106 1.22 -12.85 5.91
C ASN A 106 1.34 -11.67 4.96
N ASP A 107 2.34 -10.83 5.15
CA ASP A 107 2.62 -9.70 4.28
C ASP A 107 3.05 -10.15 2.89
N ALA A 108 3.85 -11.22 2.79
CA ALA A 108 4.19 -11.84 1.52
C ALA A 108 2.95 -12.33 0.74
N ILE A 109 1.90 -12.81 1.42
CA ILE A 109 0.63 -13.18 0.80
C ILE A 109 -0.05 -11.95 0.18
N ILE A 110 -0.14 -10.84 0.92
CA ILE A 110 -0.75 -9.60 0.44
C ILE A 110 0.02 -9.04 -0.76
N ILE A 111 1.35 -8.96 -0.65
CA ILE A 111 2.23 -8.52 -1.72
C ILE A 111 2.06 -9.40 -2.96
N SER A 112 1.99 -10.73 -2.79
CA SER A 112 1.77 -11.65 -3.90
C SER A 112 0.41 -11.43 -4.59
N ILE A 113 -0.65 -11.14 -3.83
CA ILE A 113 -1.97 -10.85 -4.39
C ILE A 113 -1.91 -9.57 -5.24
N LEU A 114 -1.30 -8.51 -4.71
CA LEU A 114 -1.19 -7.22 -5.39
C LEU A 114 -0.34 -7.32 -6.67
N LYS A 115 0.79 -8.03 -6.62
CA LYS A 115 1.62 -8.35 -7.81
C LYS A 115 0.79 -9.07 -8.89
N GLU A 116 0.03 -10.09 -8.50
CA GLU A 116 -0.81 -10.83 -9.45
C GLU A 116 -1.91 -9.96 -10.07
N ILE A 117 -2.51 -9.04 -9.30
CA ILE A 117 -3.50 -8.08 -9.82
C ILE A 117 -2.87 -7.19 -10.89
N ILE A 118 -1.67 -6.64 -10.63
CA ILE A 118 -0.94 -5.79 -11.58
C ILE A 118 -0.66 -6.56 -12.86
N ASP A 119 -0.05 -7.74 -12.75
CA ASP A 119 0.35 -8.56 -13.90
C ASP A 119 -0.83 -8.90 -14.80
N LYS A 120 -1.95 -9.35 -14.21
CA LYS A 120 -3.17 -9.73 -14.95
C LYS A 120 -3.89 -8.55 -15.61
N ASN A 121 -3.65 -7.33 -15.16
CA ASN A 121 -4.38 -6.15 -15.58
C ASN A 121 -3.45 -5.04 -16.11
N THR A 122 -2.27 -5.40 -16.61
CA THR A 122 -1.20 -4.46 -17.02
C THR A 122 -1.72 -3.26 -17.83
N ASN A 123 -2.67 -3.49 -18.74
CA ASN A 123 -3.29 -2.44 -19.57
C ASN A 123 -4.01 -1.33 -18.77
N LEU A 124 -4.60 -1.68 -17.62
CA LEU A 124 -5.26 -0.72 -16.73
C LEU A 124 -4.24 0.14 -15.99
N PHE A 125 -3.05 -0.40 -15.71
CA PHE A 125 -1.97 0.25 -14.96
C PHE A 125 -1.04 1.12 -15.80
N ASN A 126 -1.17 1.17 -17.14
CA ASN A 126 -0.26 1.91 -18.04
C ASN A 126 -0.03 3.40 -17.72
N HIS A 127 -0.91 4.02 -16.94
CA HIS A 127 -0.83 5.42 -16.52
C HIS A 127 -0.18 5.61 -15.14
N ILE A 128 -0.04 4.53 -14.38
CA ILE A 128 0.62 4.50 -13.08
C ILE A 128 2.14 4.53 -13.31
N GLU A 129 2.81 5.53 -12.77
CA GLU A 129 4.25 5.72 -12.84
C GLU A 129 5.00 4.91 -11.77
N ARG A 130 4.40 4.75 -10.58
CA ARG A 130 5.00 4.03 -9.45
C ARG A 130 3.95 3.26 -8.65
N PHE A 131 4.31 2.06 -8.18
CA PHE A 131 3.52 1.29 -7.23
C PHE A 131 4.45 0.81 -6.10
N TYR A 132 4.25 1.37 -4.91
CA TYR A 132 5.05 1.12 -3.72
C TYR A 132 4.33 0.20 -2.74
N PHE A 133 5.13 -0.60 -2.02
CA PHE A 133 4.68 -1.41 -0.90
C PHE A 133 5.47 -0.97 0.33
N HIS A 134 4.77 -0.51 1.35
CA HIS A 134 5.35 -0.10 2.63
C HIS A 134 4.97 -1.12 3.70
N HIS A 135 5.96 -1.51 4.51
CA HIS A 135 5.81 -2.51 5.56
C HIS A 135 6.93 -2.35 6.61
N PHE A 136 6.60 -2.13 7.88
CA PHE A 136 7.53 -2.14 9.03
C PHE A 136 8.91 -1.48 8.79
N GLY A 137 8.94 -0.21 8.40
CA GLY A 137 10.21 0.50 8.17
C GLY A 137 11.02 -0.06 6.99
N GLN A 138 10.39 -0.86 6.13
CA GLN A 138 10.90 -1.27 4.84
C GLN A 138 9.96 -0.76 3.75
N LEU A 139 10.53 -0.11 2.74
CA LEU A 139 9.81 0.31 1.54
C LEU A 139 10.29 -0.54 0.36
N ASP A 140 9.45 -1.47 -0.05
CA ASP A 140 9.68 -2.30 -1.22
C ASP A 140 9.05 -1.63 -2.46
N LEU A 141 9.90 -1.11 -3.35
CA LEU A 141 9.49 -0.72 -4.69
C LEU A 141 9.31 -1.98 -5.54
N VAL A 142 8.07 -2.44 -5.69
CA VAL A 142 7.78 -3.69 -6.41
C VAL A 142 7.69 -3.50 -7.92
N THR A 143 7.29 -2.32 -8.42
CA THR A 143 7.15 -2.13 -9.87
C THR A 143 7.56 -0.73 -10.34
N ILE A 144 8.60 -0.70 -11.19
CA ILE A 144 8.76 0.29 -12.25
C ILE A 144 8.06 -0.32 -13.46
N LEU A 145 6.90 0.20 -13.87
CA LEU A 145 6.36 -0.13 -15.19
C LEU A 145 7.35 0.45 -16.20
N LYS A 146 8.23 -0.41 -16.73
CA LYS A 146 9.12 -0.04 -17.82
C LYS A 146 8.24 0.43 -18.99
N LYS A 147 8.30 1.73 -19.30
CA LYS A 147 7.95 2.24 -20.62
C LYS A 147 9.00 1.79 -21.63
#